data_AF-A0A947MPX2-F1
#
_entry.id   AF-A0A947MPX2-F1
#
_cell.length_a   1.000
_cell.length_b   1.000
_cell.length_c   1.000
_cell.angle_alpha   90.00
_cell.angle_beta   90.00
_cell.angle_gamma   90.00
#
_symmetry.space_group_name_H-M   'P 1'
#
loop_
_entity.id
_entity.type
_entity.pdbx_description
1 polymer ?
#
loop_
_entity_poly.entity_id
_entity_poly.type
_entity_poly.pdbx_seq_one_letter_code
_entity_poly.pdbx_strand_id
1 'polypeptide(L)'
;MVEFVIELVVEIFGEALIQGGYSAFGEAFRAKPKSPWVAGIGQLTLGAVTGALSLLVWPHLFLQQAWARWALLIFTPLGVGSVLWAVRKLRERPNPEVAFQRGVVFAFGMSLIRLAFGS
;
A
#
# COMPACT_ATOMS: atom_id res chain seq x y z
N MET A 1 -5.62 17.47 -13.26
CA MET A 1 -4.81 17.73 -12.04
C MET A 1 -5.58 17.42 -10.76
N VAL A 2 -6.80 17.94 -10.58
CA VAL A 2 -7.62 17.66 -9.38
C VAL A 2 -7.95 16.17 -9.23
N GLU A 3 -8.33 15.49 -10.32
CA GLU A 3 -8.58 14.04 -10.35
C GLU A 3 -7.38 13.22 -9.86
N PHE A 4 -6.16 13.60 -10.27
CA PHE A 4 -4.93 12.93 -9.83
C PHE A 4 -4.72 13.05 -8.32
N VAL A 5 -4.95 14.24 -7.77
CA VAL A 5 -4.80 14.46 -6.32
C VAL A 5 -5.86 13.68 -5.55
N ILE A 6 -7.12 13.68 -6.01
CA ILE A 6 -8.20 12.95 -5.37
C ILE A 6 -7.92 11.45 -5.41
N GLU A 7 -7.54 10.90 -6.56
CA GLU A 7 -7.25 9.47 -6.67
C GLU A 7 -6.04 9.09 -5.82
N LEU A 8 -4.95 9.88 -5.85
CA LEU A 8 -3.80 9.67 -4.98
C LEU A 8 -4.17 9.69 -3.50
N VAL A 9 -5.00 10.64 -3.06
CA VAL A 9 -5.46 10.73 -1.66
C VAL A 9 -6.32 9.52 -1.30
N VAL A 10 -7.31 9.18 -2.13
CA VAL A 10 -8.20 8.03 -1.89
C VAL A 10 -7.41 6.73 -1.86
N GLU A 11 -6.44 6.56 -2.76
CA GLU A 11 -5.60 5.37 -2.84
C GLU A 11 -4.68 5.28 -1.62
N ILE A 12 -3.98 6.37 -1.26
CA ILE A 12 -3.16 6.43 -0.03
C ILE A 12 -4.00 6.13 1.21
N PHE A 13 -5.18 6.74 1.35
CA PHE A 13 -6.04 6.53 2.51
C PHE A 13 -6.62 5.12 2.56
N GLY A 14 -7.10 4.59 1.44
CA GLY A 14 -7.63 3.23 1.36
C GLY A 14 -6.56 2.19 1.69
N GLU A 15 -5.38 2.32 1.09
CA GLU A 15 -4.24 1.45 1.36
C GLU A 15 -3.74 1.59 2.81
N ALA A 16 -3.62 2.80 3.34
CA ALA A 16 -3.24 3.03 4.73
C ALA A 16 -4.27 2.46 5.73
N LEU A 17 -5.58 2.51 5.41
CA LEU A 17 -6.63 1.93 6.23
C LEU A 17 -6.60 0.40 6.20
N ILE A 18 -6.47 -0.21 5.03
CA ILE A 18 -6.36 -1.66 4.90
C ILE A 18 -5.12 -2.14 5.64
N GLN A 19 -3.98 -1.50 5.41
CA GLN A 19 -2.70 -1.90 5.99
C GLN A 19 -2.60 -1.57 7.49
N GLY A 20 -3.20 -0.46 7.92
CA GLY A 20 -3.37 -0.10 9.32
C GLY A 20 -4.29 -1.08 10.06
N GLY A 21 -5.37 -1.52 9.41
CA GLY A 21 -6.27 -2.58 9.89
C GLY A 21 -5.55 -3.92 10.03
N TYR A 22 -4.83 -4.37 8.99
CA TYR A 22 -3.98 -5.56 9.05
C TYR A 22 -2.92 -5.49 10.16
N SER A 23 -2.31 -4.31 10.35
CA SER A 23 -1.35 -4.07 11.42
C SER A 23 -2.00 -4.12 12.82
N ALA A 24 -3.28 -3.77 12.93
CA ALA A 24 -4.07 -3.88 14.15
C ALA A 24 -4.49 -5.33 14.45
N PHE A 25 -4.79 -6.15 13.44
CA PHE A 25 -4.96 -7.61 13.56
C PHE A 25 -3.62 -8.38 13.68
N GLY A 26 -2.52 -7.65 13.91
CA GLY A 26 -1.14 -8.11 13.76
C GLY A 26 -0.65 -9.21 14.72
N GLU A 27 -1.48 -9.76 15.60
CA GLU A 27 -1.08 -10.91 16.42
C GLU A 27 -0.81 -12.16 15.57
N ALA A 28 -1.56 -12.38 14.48
CA ALA A 28 -1.30 -13.49 13.54
C ALA A 28 -0.04 -13.26 12.66
N PHE A 29 0.34 -12.01 12.43
CA PHE A 29 1.48 -11.63 11.58
C PHE A 29 2.75 -11.26 12.37
N ARG A 30 2.71 -11.34 13.71
CA ARG A 30 3.86 -11.13 14.61
C ARG A 30 4.89 -12.26 14.57
N ALA A 31 4.59 -13.38 13.91
CA ALA A 31 5.57 -14.42 13.64
C ALA A 31 6.75 -13.80 12.90
N LYS A 32 7.88 -13.59 13.61
CA LYS A 32 9.10 -13.01 13.02
C LYS A 32 9.52 -13.89 11.83
N PRO A 33 9.49 -13.38 10.60
CA PRO A 33 10.00 -14.12 9.46
C PRO A 33 11.49 -14.37 9.68
N LYS A 34 11.95 -15.62 9.49
CA LYS A 34 13.36 -15.99 9.70
C LYS A 34 14.31 -15.30 8.71
N SER A 35 13.80 -14.70 7.63
CA SER A 35 14.57 -13.98 6.62
C SER A 35 13.86 -12.70 6.15
N PRO A 36 14.58 -11.58 5.95
CA PRO A 36 14.03 -10.32 5.43
C PRO A 36 13.36 -10.47 4.06
N TRP A 37 13.90 -11.36 3.22
CA TRP A 37 13.38 -11.64 1.88
C TRP A 37 12.00 -12.28 1.92
N VAL A 38 11.79 -13.21 2.86
CA VAL A 38 10.48 -13.87 3.06
C VAL A 38 9.44 -12.87 3.56
N ALA A 39 9.84 -11.92 4.40
CA ALA A 39 8.96 -10.82 4.82
C ALA A 39 8.55 -9.94 3.63
N GLY A 40 9.51 -9.56 2.79
CA GLY A 40 9.27 -8.75 1.60
C GLY A 40 8.35 -9.44 0.59
N ILE A 41 8.63 -10.70 0.25
CA ILE A 41 7.79 -11.49 -0.67
C ILE A 41 6.37 -11.65 -0.11
N GLY A 42 6.24 -11.99 1.17
CA GLY A 42 4.92 -12.14 1.80
C GLY A 42 4.10 -10.85 1.74
N GLN A 43 4.74 -9.70 1.92
CA GLN A 43 4.06 -8.40 1.86
C GLN A 43 3.75 -7.95 0.45
N LEU A 44 4.61 -8.29 -0.51
CA LEU A 44 4.34 -8.07 -1.92
C LEU A 44 3.15 -8.91 -2.39
N THR A 45 3.09 -10.19 -2.00
CA THR A 45 1.96 -11.08 -2.28
C THR A 45 0.68 -10.60 -1.59
N LEU A 46 0.75 -10.18 -0.32
CA LEU A 46 -0.40 -9.60 0.37
C LEU A 46 -0.88 -8.32 -0.29
N GLY A 47 0.05 -7.46 -0.73
CA GLY A 47 -0.25 -6.27 -1.52
C GLY A 47 -0.97 -6.63 -2.81
N ALA A 48 -0.43 -7.59 -3.56
CA ALA A 48 -1.03 -8.06 -4.81
C ALA A 48 -2.45 -8.64 -4.62
N VAL A 49 -2.66 -9.48 -3.60
CA VAL A 49 -3.98 -10.02 -3.26
C VAL A 49 -4.94 -8.91 -2.87
N THR A 50 -4.49 -7.96 -2.06
CA THR A 50 -5.31 -6.81 -1.65
C THR A 50 -5.64 -5.91 -2.85
N GLY A 51 -4.71 -5.71 -3.78
CA GLY A 51 -4.95 -5.01 -5.05
C GLY A 51 -5.97 -5.70 -5.91
N ALA A 52 -5.90 -7.03 -6.02
CA ALA A 52 -6.91 -7.81 -6.72
C ALA A 52 -8.29 -7.68 -6.06
N LEU A 53 -8.36 -7.75 -4.73
CA LEU A 53 -9.60 -7.54 -3.98
C LEU A 53 -10.12 -6.11 -4.13
N SER A 54 -9.24 -5.11 -4.16
CA SER A 54 -9.62 -3.71 -4.35
C SER A 54 -10.17 -3.44 -5.75
N LEU A 55 -9.74 -4.18 -6.77
CA LEU A 55 -10.34 -4.12 -8.11
C LEU A 55 -11.77 -4.67 -8.13
N LEU A 56 -12.11 -5.63 -7.26
CA LEU A 56 -13.49 -6.12 -7.15
C LEU A 56 -14.44 -5.08 -6.55
N VAL A 57 -13.93 -4.21 -5.67
CA VAL A 57 -14.72 -3.14 -5.04
C VAL A 57 -14.74 -1.88 -5.90
N TRP A 58 -13.60 -1.52 -6.50
CA TRP A 58 -13.43 -0.38 -7.39
C TRP A 58 -12.64 -0.79 -8.65
N PRO A 59 -13.33 -1.28 -9.70
CA PRO A 59 -12.69 -1.75 -10.92
C PRO A 59 -12.19 -0.61 -11.83
N HIS A 60 -12.75 0.59 -11.68
CA HIS A 60 -12.42 1.74 -12.52
C HIS A 60 -11.35 2.61 -11.87
N LEU A 61 -10.28 2.86 -12.64
CA LEU A 61 -9.32 3.93 -12.33
C LEU A 61 -9.96 5.26 -12.71
N PHE A 62 -10.02 6.20 -11.77
CA PHE A 62 -10.61 7.51 -12.03
C PHE A 62 -9.79 8.30 -13.05
N LEU A 63 -8.49 8.03 -13.17
CA LEU A 63 -7.59 8.58 -14.17
C LEU A 63 -7.64 7.80 -15.49
N GLN A 64 -8.11 8.47 -16.53
CA GLN A 64 -8.07 7.96 -17.91
C GLN A 64 -6.72 8.18 -18.60
N GLN A 65 -5.82 8.99 -18.02
CA GLN A 65 -4.52 9.32 -18.64
C GLN A 65 -3.43 8.33 -18.23
N ALA A 66 -2.82 7.65 -19.21
CA ALA A 66 -1.83 6.60 -18.97
C ALA A 66 -0.64 7.05 -18.11
N TRP A 67 -0.10 8.26 -18.34
CA TRP A 67 1.03 8.79 -17.56
C TRP A 67 0.69 9.02 -16.08
N ALA A 68 -0.56 9.36 -15.78
CA ALA A 68 -1.02 9.62 -14.41
C ALA A 68 -1.16 8.30 -13.62
N ARG A 69 -1.51 7.20 -14.29
CA ARG A 69 -1.51 5.84 -13.71
C ARG A 69 -0.11 5.38 -13.31
N TRP A 70 0.90 5.68 -14.15
CA TRP A 70 2.31 5.39 -13.82
C TRP A 70 2.82 6.23 -12.64
N ALA A 71 2.39 7.49 -12.54
CA ALA A 71 2.74 8.35 -11.42
C ALA A 71 2.17 7.81 -10.10
N LEU A 72 0.91 7.35 -10.07
CA LEU A 72 0.30 6.72 -8.89
C LEU A 72 1.12 5.52 -8.40
N LEU A 73 1.63 4.69 -9.31
CA LEU A 73 2.46 3.52 -8.99
C LEU A 73 3.72 3.84 -8.16
N ILE A 74 4.17 5.10 -8.16
CA ILE A 74 5.30 5.57 -7.37
C ILE A 74 4.82 6.41 -6.18
N PHE A 75 3.92 7.36 -6.41
CA PHE A 75 3.49 8.31 -5.38
C PHE A 75 2.62 7.63 -4.31
N THR A 76 1.79 6.66 -4.68
CA THR A 76 0.93 5.94 -3.75
C THR A 76 1.75 5.12 -2.74
N PRO A 77 2.67 4.23 -3.15
CA PRO A 77 3.48 3.47 -2.19
C PRO A 77 4.36 4.34 -1.30
N LEU A 78 4.92 5.43 -1.83
CA LEU A 78 5.67 6.39 -1.04
C LEU A 78 4.77 7.12 -0.03
N GLY A 79 3.56 7.50 -0.43
CA GLY A 79 2.56 8.12 0.42
C GLY A 79 2.14 7.21 1.58
N VAL A 80 1.75 5.97 1.29
CA VAL A 80 1.34 4.98 2.29
C VAL A 80 2.47 4.64 3.24
N GLY A 81 3.67 4.39 2.71
CA GLY A 81 4.87 4.17 3.52
C GLY A 81 5.12 5.34 4.49
N SER A 82 5.00 6.57 3.99
CA SER A 82 5.21 7.79 4.79
C SER A 82 4.14 7.96 5.88
N VAL A 83 2.87 7.69 5.57
CA VAL A 83 1.78 7.74 6.54
C VAL A 83 2.00 6.71 7.65
N LEU A 84 2.34 5.47 7.32
CA LEU A 84 2.57 4.42 8.32
C LEU A 84 3.80 4.69 9.18
N TRP A 85 4.85 5.26 8.58
CA TRP A 85 6.02 5.76 9.30
C TRP A 85 5.63 6.87 10.29
N ALA A 86 4.89 7.88 9.81
CA ALA A 86 4.46 9.01 10.62
C ALA A 86 3.56 8.56 11.78
N VAL A 87 2.58 7.68 11.53
CA VAL A 87 1.70 7.13 12.56
C VAL A 87 2.49 6.39 13.64
N ARG A 88 3.50 5.58 13.26
CA ARG A 88 4.34 4.88 14.24
C ARG A 88 5.28 5.79 15.00
N LYS A 89 5.85 6.79 14.32
CA LYS A 89 6.69 7.82 14.94
C LYS A 89 5.90 8.64 15.96
N LEU A 90 4.68 9.07 15.60
CA LEU A 90 3.76 9.81 16.48
C LEU A 90 3.26 8.97 17.66
N ARG A 91 3.18 7.64 17.50
CA ARG A 91 2.79 6.70 18.57
C ARG A 91 4.00 6.14 19.34
N GLU A 92 5.20 6.70 19.14
CA GLU A 92 6.45 6.27 19.78
C GLU A 92 6.70 4.75 19.68
N ARG A 93 6.28 4.14 18.57
CA ARG A 93 6.43 2.70 18.35
C ARG A 93 7.84 2.39 17.81
N PRO A 94 8.44 1.26 18.21
CA PRO A 94 9.77 0.89 17.75
C PRO A 94 9.81 0.62 16.24
N ASN A 95 10.94 0.96 15.62
CA ASN A 95 11.26 0.70 14.20
C ASN A 95 10.26 1.29 13.18
N PRO A 96 10.06 2.62 13.15
CA PRO A 96 9.16 3.26 12.18
C PRO A 96 9.64 3.08 10.72
N GLU A 97 10.94 2.96 10.49
CA GLU A 97 11.53 2.69 9.16
C GLU A 97 11.10 1.34 8.58
N VAL A 98 10.96 0.32 9.43
CA VAL A 98 10.43 -0.98 9.01
C VAL A 98 8.97 -0.83 8.58
N ALA A 99 8.19 0.03 9.23
CA ALA A 99 6.82 0.32 8.81
C ALA A 99 6.75 0.97 7.44
N PHE A 100 7.67 1.90 7.16
CA PHE A 100 7.81 2.54 5.86
C PHE A 100 8.08 1.49 4.77
N GLN A 101 9.15 0.70 4.93
CA GLN A 101 9.54 -0.32 3.94
C GLN A 101 8.42 -1.32 3.67
N ARG A 102 7.75 -1.77 4.74
CA ARG A 102 6.60 -2.67 4.70
C ARG A 102 5.39 -2.06 3.98
N GLY A 103 5.14 -0.78 4.23
CA GLY A 103 4.10 0.01 3.56
C GLY A 103 4.37 0.10 2.07
N VAL A 104 5.58 0.53 1.70
CA VAL A 104 6.02 0.71 0.31
C VAL A 104 5.92 -0.60 -0.48
N VAL A 105 6.46 -1.71 0.04
CA VAL A 105 6.47 -3.01 -0.69
C VAL A 105 5.06 -3.55 -0.93
N PHE A 106 4.18 -3.39 0.05
CA PHE A 106 2.78 -3.81 -0.05
C PHE A 106 2.00 -2.95 -1.05
N ALA A 107 2.05 -1.64 -0.88
CA ALA A 107 1.38 -0.68 -1.74
C ALA A 107 1.87 -0.83 -3.18
N PHE A 108 3.17 -1.06 -3.38
CA PHE A 108 3.71 -1.34 -4.71
C PHE A 108 3.10 -2.61 -5.34
N GLY A 109 3.02 -3.72 -4.60
CA GLY A 109 2.37 -4.95 -5.10
C GLY A 109 0.89 -4.74 -5.44
N MET A 110 0.20 -3.93 -4.64
CA MET A 110 -1.20 -3.56 -4.83
C MET A 110 -1.41 -2.69 -6.08
N SER A 111 -0.70 -1.57 -6.18
CA SER A 111 -0.76 -0.66 -7.32
C SER A 111 -0.34 -1.36 -8.62
N LEU A 112 0.60 -2.31 -8.58
CA LEU A 112 1.01 -3.08 -9.75
C LEU A 112 -0.12 -3.97 -10.28
N ILE A 113 -0.87 -4.65 -9.40
CA ILE A 113 -2.06 -5.40 -9.80
C ILE A 113 -3.16 -4.48 -10.32
N ARG A 114 -3.37 -3.32 -9.69
CA ARG A 114 -4.35 -2.33 -10.16
C ARG A 114 -3.98 -1.73 -11.51
N LEU A 115 -2.70 -1.49 -11.79
CA LEU A 115 -2.26 -1.05 -13.11
C LEU A 115 -2.45 -2.15 -14.16
N ALA A 116 -2.14 -3.40 -13.80
CA ALA A 116 -2.20 -4.53 -14.75
C ALA A 116 -3.64 -4.94 -15.11
N PHE A 117 -4.58 -4.84 -14.17
CA PHE A 117 -5.94 -5.35 -14.32
C PHE A 117 -7.04 -4.30 -14.13
N GLY A 118 -6.71 -3.08 -13.70
CA GLY A 118 -7.65 -1.97 -13.62
C GLY A 118 -7.93 -1.36 -14.98
N SER A 119 -9.20 -1.40 -15.39
CA SER A 119 -9.73 -0.79 -16.61
C SER A 119 -9.79 0.73 -16.47
#